data_AF-A0A975IZG4-F1
#
_entry.id   AF-A0A975IZG4-F1
#
_cell.length_a   1.000
_cell.length_b   1.000
_cell.length_c   1.000
_cell.angle_alpha   90.00
_cell.angle_beta   90.00
_cell.angle_gamma   90.00
#
_symmetry.space_group_name_H-M   'P 1'
#
loop_
_entity.id
_entity.type
_entity.pdbx_description
1 polymer ?
#
loop_
_entity_poly.entity_id
_entity_poly.type
_entity_poly.pdbx_seq_one_letter_code
_entity_poly.pdbx_strand_id
1 'polypeptide(L)'
;MAIRARQSTGSSVLLVIVVACLWGWGQWKKSHPSADAPPATKSSSVPTKTAPSPASTDRQGRYDVYRGCTLANEKHNDGDSFEVRLPDGRTEVFRLYFIDTPESQFRTYRGGDDNHTRIKQQGDYFGISSEQAVDIGRRAKEFILPLLAKRPFTLYTVWDSPFNDQRYHAFIEVEQEGKTRWLDELLIERGFCRIFTKGADMPDGTPLNRRKDQLHAMEREAKARRAGAWGLR
;
A
#
# COMPACT_ATOMS: atom_id res chain seq x y z
N MET A 1 -70.98 22.54 16.99
CA MET A 1 -70.57 22.44 15.57
C MET A 1 -69.23 21.73 15.51
N ALA A 2 -69.20 20.55 14.89
CA ALA A 2 -68.04 19.69 14.76
C ALA A 2 -67.64 19.59 13.29
N ILE A 3 -66.36 19.84 12.97
CA ILE A 3 -65.67 19.39 11.75
C ILE A 3 -64.22 19.14 12.17
N ARG A 4 -63.92 17.92 12.65
CA ARG A 4 -63.36 16.76 11.93
C ARG A 4 -61.85 16.85 11.73
N ALA A 5 -61.16 16.08 12.58
CA ALA A 5 -59.75 15.77 12.51
C ALA A 5 -59.37 15.05 11.22
N ARG A 6 -58.17 15.33 10.71
CA ARG A 6 -57.53 14.56 9.65
C ARG A 6 -56.37 13.77 10.26
N GLN A 7 -56.62 12.48 10.48
CA GLN A 7 -55.58 11.48 10.70
C GLN A 7 -54.95 11.15 9.35
N SER A 8 -53.62 11.07 9.27
CA SER A 8 -52.93 10.34 8.21
C SER A 8 -52.09 9.23 8.84
N THR A 9 -52.45 8.03 8.42
CA THR A 9 -51.95 6.70 8.72
C THR A 9 -50.59 6.39 8.12
N GLY A 10 -49.76 5.63 8.86
CA GLY A 10 -48.76 4.68 8.36
C GLY A 10 -47.55 5.29 7.64
N SER A 11 -46.34 4.73 7.68
CA SER A 11 -45.93 3.39 8.04
C SER A 11 -44.44 3.43 8.41
N SER A 12 -44.07 2.79 9.51
CA SER A 12 -42.68 2.48 9.83
C SER A 12 -42.19 1.41 8.86
N VAL A 13 -41.13 1.70 8.10
CA VAL A 13 -40.33 0.66 7.44
C VAL A 13 -38.88 0.84 7.89
N LEU A 14 -38.52 -0.01 8.84
CA LEU A 14 -37.15 -0.39 9.14
C LEU A 14 -36.87 -1.60 8.24
N LEU A 15 -35.96 -1.50 7.27
CA LEU A 15 -35.43 -2.68 6.59
C LEU A 15 -33.96 -2.47 6.16
N VAL A 16 -33.08 -3.03 6.98
CA VAL A 16 -31.91 -3.85 6.64
C VAL A 16 -31.38 -3.72 5.19
N ILE A 17 -30.21 -3.08 5.03
CA ILE A 17 -29.27 -3.41 3.95
C ILE A 17 -27.97 -3.87 4.62
N VAL A 18 -28.04 -5.08 5.17
CA VAL A 18 -26.90 -5.96 5.42
C VAL A 18 -27.25 -7.25 4.67
N VAL A 19 -26.28 -7.84 3.98
CA VAL A 19 -26.37 -9.11 3.20
C VAL A 19 -26.78 -8.98 1.72
N ALA A 20 -26.00 -8.26 0.91
CA ALA A 20 -26.04 -8.40 -0.57
C ALA A 20 -24.66 -8.52 -1.24
N CYS A 21 -23.61 -8.94 -0.51
CA CYS A 21 -22.29 -9.21 -1.11
C CYS A 21 -21.79 -10.65 -0.91
N LEU A 22 -22.60 -11.57 -0.37
CA LEU A 22 -22.19 -12.96 -0.11
C LEU A 22 -22.95 -14.03 -0.91
N TRP A 23 -23.68 -13.65 -1.96
CA TRP A 23 -24.47 -14.59 -2.79
C TRP A 23 -24.16 -14.49 -4.29
N GLY A 24 -23.04 -13.84 -4.68
CA GLY A 24 -22.63 -13.65 -6.07
C GLY A 24 -21.44 -14.49 -6.55
N TRP A 25 -20.81 -15.30 -5.68
CA TRP A 25 -19.58 -16.03 -6.01
C TRP A 25 -19.81 -17.54 -6.28
N GLY A 26 -21.00 -18.06 -5.99
CA GLY A 26 -21.25 -19.51 -5.92
C GLY A 26 -21.74 -20.21 -7.20
N GLN A 27 -22.04 -19.49 -8.29
CA GLN A 27 -22.79 -20.07 -9.43
C GLN A 27 -22.08 -20.06 -10.79
N TRP A 28 -20.83 -19.61 -10.91
CA TRP A 28 -20.14 -19.57 -12.22
C TRP A 28 -19.17 -20.75 -12.49
N LYS A 29 -19.20 -21.82 -11.67
CA LYS A 29 -18.32 -23.00 -11.83
C LYS A 29 -19.07 -24.32 -12.06
N LYS A 30 -20.22 -24.30 -12.76
CA LYS A 30 -20.94 -25.54 -13.13
C LYS A 30 -21.60 -25.45 -14.50
N SER A 31 -20.83 -25.70 -15.56
CA SER A 31 -21.24 -26.15 -16.92
C SER A 31 -20.01 -25.98 -17.84
N HIS A 32 -19.37 -26.93 -18.52
CA HIS A 32 -19.62 -28.32 -18.94
C HIS A 32 -18.25 -28.99 -19.31
N PRO A 33 -18.20 -30.33 -19.52
CA PRO A 33 -16.99 -31.18 -19.49
C PRO A 33 -16.25 -31.36 -20.84
N SER A 34 -15.08 -32.00 -20.74
CA SER A 34 -14.14 -32.42 -21.80
C SER A 34 -14.66 -33.46 -22.80
N ALA A 35 -14.15 -33.43 -24.04
CA ALA A 35 -13.81 -34.62 -24.84
C ALA A 35 -12.95 -34.27 -26.09
N ASP A 36 -11.83 -35.00 -26.20
CA ASP A 36 -11.17 -35.59 -27.39
C ASP A 36 -10.44 -34.78 -28.51
N ALA A 37 -9.25 -35.29 -28.83
CA ALA A 37 -8.39 -35.02 -30.00
C ALA A 37 -8.33 -36.30 -30.89
N PRO A 38 -7.54 -36.44 -32.00
CA PRO A 38 -6.67 -35.53 -32.78
C PRO A 38 -6.96 -35.68 -34.34
N PRO A 39 -6.08 -35.49 -35.39
CA PRO A 39 -4.62 -35.73 -35.54
C PRO A 39 -3.80 -34.59 -36.22
N ALA A 40 -2.49 -34.86 -36.37
CA ALA A 40 -1.38 -33.94 -36.66
C ALA A 40 -1.06 -33.67 -38.15
N THR A 41 -0.48 -32.48 -38.46
CA THR A 41 0.53 -32.33 -39.53
C THR A 41 1.42 -31.06 -39.41
N LYS A 42 2.75 -31.31 -39.36
CA LYS A 42 3.93 -30.60 -39.92
C LYS A 42 4.23 -29.10 -39.70
N SER A 43 5.36 -28.90 -39.00
CA SER A 43 6.52 -28.00 -39.23
C SER A 43 6.34 -26.61 -39.85
N SER A 44 6.77 -25.58 -39.10
CA SER A 44 7.73 -24.56 -39.57
C SER A 44 8.41 -23.88 -38.39
N SER A 45 9.74 -23.97 -38.37
CA SER A 45 10.65 -23.40 -37.39
C SER A 45 10.81 -21.89 -37.58
N VAL A 46 10.51 -21.11 -36.54
CA VAL A 46 10.96 -19.71 -36.39
C VAL A 46 11.85 -19.67 -35.14
N PRO A 47 13.05 -19.09 -35.18
CA PRO A 47 13.89 -19.00 -33.99
C PRO A 47 13.26 -18.00 -33.02
N THR A 48 12.59 -18.51 -32.00
CA THR A 48 12.12 -17.69 -30.88
C THR A 48 13.35 -17.17 -30.15
N LYS A 49 13.59 -15.87 -30.32
CA LYS A 49 14.47 -15.05 -29.49
C LYS A 49 14.26 -15.44 -28.03
N THR A 50 15.26 -16.10 -27.44
CA THR A 50 15.25 -16.54 -26.04
C THR A 50 14.89 -15.35 -25.16
N ALA A 51 13.68 -15.39 -24.58
CA ALA A 51 13.34 -14.51 -23.48
C ALA A 51 14.33 -14.78 -22.35
N PRO A 52 14.88 -13.74 -21.70
CA PRO A 52 15.74 -13.95 -20.54
C PRO A 52 14.98 -14.81 -19.53
N SER A 53 15.64 -15.87 -19.06
CA SER A 53 15.16 -16.75 -18.00
C SER A 53 14.66 -15.91 -16.82
N PRO A 54 13.54 -16.27 -16.15
CA PRO A 54 13.10 -15.51 -14.99
C PRO A 54 14.21 -15.60 -13.95
N ALA A 55 14.81 -14.46 -13.61
CA ALA A 55 15.69 -14.39 -12.46
C ALA A 55 14.92 -15.00 -11.28
N SER A 56 15.48 -16.07 -10.70
CA SER A 56 14.82 -16.87 -9.68
C SER A 56 14.35 -15.98 -8.53
N THR A 57 13.05 -15.73 -8.45
CA THR A 57 12.44 -15.03 -7.32
C THR A 57 12.58 -15.93 -6.09
N ASP A 58 13.38 -15.50 -5.11
CA ASP A 58 13.45 -16.13 -3.79
C ASP A 58 12.08 -15.99 -3.12
N ARG A 59 11.69 -16.94 -2.26
CA ARG A 59 10.41 -16.90 -1.55
C ARG A 59 10.62 -17.03 -0.05
N GLN A 60 9.96 -16.15 0.69
CA GLN A 60 9.95 -16.21 2.15
C GLN A 60 8.50 -16.18 2.64
N GLY A 61 8.05 -17.32 3.17
CA GLY A 61 6.63 -17.52 3.46
C GLY A 61 5.77 -17.33 2.21
N ARG A 62 4.88 -16.35 2.25
CA ARG A 62 4.01 -15.99 1.12
C ARG A 62 4.60 -14.94 0.16
N TYR A 63 5.75 -14.35 0.51
CA TYR A 63 6.33 -13.22 -0.21
C TYR A 63 7.27 -13.69 -1.31
N ASP A 64 7.12 -13.07 -2.47
CA ASP A 64 8.17 -13.01 -3.48
C ASP A 64 9.22 -12.01 -3.02
N VAL A 65 10.48 -12.43 -3.01
CA VAL A 65 11.62 -11.68 -2.48
C VAL A 65 12.55 -11.26 -3.61
N TYR A 66 12.74 -9.95 -3.73
CA TYR A 66 13.63 -9.34 -4.70
C TYR A 66 14.81 -8.69 -3.97
N ARG A 67 15.99 -9.26 -4.13
CA ARG A 67 17.25 -8.71 -3.61
C ARG A 67 17.91 -7.87 -4.70
N GLY A 68 18.55 -6.76 -4.31
CA GLY A 68 19.23 -5.89 -5.26
C GLY A 68 18.27 -4.95 -6.02
N CYS A 69 17.12 -4.63 -5.43
CA CYS A 69 16.22 -3.61 -5.95
C CYS A 69 16.89 -2.23 -5.92
N THR A 70 16.57 -1.39 -6.89
CA THR A 70 17.07 -0.01 -6.96
C THR A 70 15.92 0.96 -7.18
N LEU A 71 16.01 2.16 -6.60
CA LEU A 71 15.02 3.22 -6.81
C LEU A 71 15.05 3.69 -8.27
N ALA A 72 13.90 3.75 -8.93
CA ALA A 72 13.76 4.40 -10.23
C ALA A 72 13.68 5.92 -10.03
N ASN A 73 14.32 6.68 -10.92
CA ASN A 73 14.39 8.15 -10.81
C ASN A 73 13.10 8.79 -11.31
N GLU A 74 12.08 8.84 -10.43
CA GLU A 74 10.74 9.25 -10.81
C GLU A 74 10.17 10.36 -9.94
N LYS A 75 9.48 11.30 -10.59
CA LYS A 75 8.96 12.52 -9.93
C LYS A 75 7.84 12.21 -8.93
N HIS A 76 7.19 11.07 -9.09
CA HIS A 76 6.03 10.66 -8.32
C HIS A 76 6.38 9.88 -7.04
N ASN A 77 7.67 9.57 -6.80
CA ASN A 77 8.11 9.00 -5.54
C ASN A 77 7.77 9.95 -4.37
N ASP A 78 7.25 9.40 -3.28
CA ASP A 78 6.99 10.11 -2.02
C ASP A 78 7.49 9.30 -0.81
N GLY A 79 7.19 9.70 0.42
CA GLY A 79 7.75 9.09 1.62
C GLY A 79 7.38 7.62 1.89
N ASP A 80 6.30 7.09 1.29
CA ASP A 80 5.83 5.72 1.49
C ASP A 80 5.55 4.92 0.21
N SER A 81 5.76 5.55 -0.95
CA SER A 81 5.37 5.01 -2.26
C SER A 81 6.45 5.34 -3.29
N PHE A 82 7.02 4.32 -3.93
CA PHE A 82 8.21 4.44 -4.79
C PHE A 82 8.08 3.59 -6.05
N GLU A 83 8.62 4.09 -7.16
CA GLU A 83 8.90 3.30 -8.34
C GLU A 83 10.25 2.59 -8.17
N VAL A 84 10.25 1.27 -8.37
CA VAL A 84 11.39 0.39 -8.06
C VAL A 84 11.71 -0.44 -9.28
N ARG A 85 12.99 -0.47 -9.65
CA ARG A 85 13.53 -1.42 -10.62
C ARG A 85 13.90 -2.72 -9.90
N LEU A 86 13.27 -3.80 -10.34
CA LEU A 86 13.51 -5.15 -9.87
C LEU A 86 14.72 -5.78 -10.59
N PRO A 87 15.42 -6.76 -9.98
CA PRO A 87 16.56 -7.43 -10.59
C PRO A 87 16.22 -8.21 -11.87
N ASP A 88 14.95 -8.53 -12.09
CA ASP A 88 14.45 -9.17 -13.32
C ASP A 88 14.22 -8.19 -14.48
N GLY A 89 14.50 -6.89 -14.28
CA GLY A 89 14.38 -5.83 -15.27
C GLY A 89 13.04 -5.11 -15.29
N ARG A 90 12.03 -5.59 -14.54
CA ARG A 90 10.74 -4.88 -14.40
C ARG A 90 10.90 -3.61 -13.56
N THR A 91 10.01 -2.65 -13.78
CA THR A 91 9.89 -1.43 -12.99
C THR A 91 8.43 -1.26 -12.58
N GLU A 92 8.18 -1.16 -11.29
CA GLU A 92 6.82 -1.21 -10.72
C GLU A 92 6.71 -0.24 -9.54
N VAL A 93 5.49 0.20 -9.21
CA VAL A 93 5.23 1.10 -8.07
C VAL A 93 4.84 0.31 -6.83
N PHE A 94 5.56 0.55 -5.73
CA PHE A 94 5.33 -0.09 -4.45
C PHE A 94 4.98 0.91 -3.36
N ARG A 95 3.97 0.58 -2.57
CA ARG A 95 3.56 1.27 -1.35
C ARG A 95 3.93 0.43 -0.13
N LEU A 96 4.36 1.07 0.95
CA LEU A 96 4.65 0.36 2.18
C LEU A 96 3.37 -0.18 2.85
N TYR A 97 3.45 -1.39 3.39
CA TYR A 97 2.44 -1.87 4.33
C TYR A 97 2.43 -1.02 5.61
N PHE A 98 1.31 -1.05 6.31
CA PHE A 98 1.01 -0.43 7.61
C PHE A 98 1.06 1.08 7.70
N ILE A 99 1.95 1.76 6.98
CA ILE A 99 2.20 3.19 7.15
C ILE A 99 1.71 4.03 5.98
N ASP A 100 1.34 5.27 6.29
CA ASP A 100 1.00 6.34 5.34
C ASP A 100 1.82 7.57 5.71
N THR A 101 2.59 8.13 4.77
CA THR A 101 3.23 9.45 4.97
C THR A 101 2.27 10.56 4.56
N PRO A 102 2.30 11.74 5.23
CA PRO A 102 1.58 12.90 4.75
C PRO A 102 1.93 13.25 3.29
N GLU A 103 0.97 13.79 2.54
CA GLU A 103 1.25 14.26 1.18
C GLU A 103 2.32 15.37 1.20
N SER A 104 3.33 15.27 0.33
CA SER A 104 4.43 16.24 0.28
C SER A 104 4.09 17.62 -0.33
N GLN A 105 2.84 17.82 -0.78
CA GLN A 105 2.37 19.08 -1.38
C GLN A 105 0.85 19.10 -1.51
N PHE A 106 0.27 20.30 -1.46
CA PHE A 106 -1.10 20.53 -1.92
C PHE A 106 -1.17 20.40 -3.45
N ARG A 107 -2.18 19.68 -3.96
CA ARG A 107 -2.42 19.52 -5.39
C ARG A 107 -3.90 19.69 -5.71
N THR A 108 -4.15 20.43 -6.77
CA THR A 108 -5.43 20.45 -7.49
C THR A 108 -5.22 19.81 -8.84
N TYR A 109 -6.07 18.85 -9.18
CA TYR A 109 -6.00 18.06 -10.39
C TYR A 109 -6.93 18.61 -11.47
N ARG A 110 -6.66 18.23 -12.72
CA ARG A 110 -7.55 18.53 -13.84
C ARG A 110 -8.89 17.82 -13.60
N GLY A 111 -9.96 18.58 -13.41
CA GLY A 111 -11.27 18.07 -13.02
C GLY A 111 -11.82 18.68 -11.73
N GLY A 112 -11.01 19.42 -10.99
CA GLY A 112 -11.42 20.14 -9.77
C GLY A 112 -11.18 19.36 -8.48
N ASP A 113 -10.80 18.09 -8.57
CA ASP A 113 -10.41 17.29 -7.40
C ASP A 113 -9.10 17.81 -6.80
N ASP A 114 -8.93 17.65 -5.49
CA ASP A 114 -7.71 18.00 -4.77
C ASP A 114 -7.35 16.95 -3.70
N ASN A 115 -6.17 17.09 -3.08
CA ASN A 115 -5.75 16.25 -1.96
C ASN A 115 -5.93 16.93 -0.58
N HIS A 116 -6.62 18.06 -0.48
CA HIS A 116 -6.67 18.89 0.72
C HIS A 116 -7.39 18.18 1.86
N THR A 117 -8.47 17.46 1.56
CA THR A 117 -9.19 16.65 2.56
C THR A 117 -8.30 15.56 3.16
N ARG A 118 -7.49 14.90 2.32
CA ARG A 118 -6.55 13.87 2.76
C ARG A 118 -5.43 14.45 3.61
N ILE A 119 -4.87 15.59 3.21
CA ILE A 119 -3.86 16.32 4.00
C ILE A 119 -4.42 16.69 5.37
N LYS A 120 -5.65 17.20 5.43
CA LYS A 120 -6.29 17.53 6.71
C LYS A 120 -6.40 16.29 7.61
N GLN A 121 -6.87 15.16 7.07
CA GLN A 121 -6.97 13.91 7.84
C GLN A 121 -5.60 13.39 8.32
N GLN A 122 -4.54 13.62 7.54
CA GLN A 122 -3.18 13.30 7.93
C GLN A 122 -2.70 14.22 9.06
N GLY A 123 -2.99 15.52 8.99
CA GLY A 123 -2.72 16.48 10.07
C GLY A 123 -3.47 16.16 11.36
N ASP A 124 -4.77 15.84 11.25
CA ASP A 124 -5.62 15.48 12.39
C ASP A 124 -5.06 14.26 13.16
N TYR A 125 -4.42 13.30 12.49
CA TYR A 125 -3.77 12.15 13.15
C TYR A 125 -2.67 12.56 14.12
N PHE A 126 -1.90 13.59 13.77
CA PHE A 126 -0.82 14.10 14.60
C PHE A 126 -1.23 15.27 15.50
N GLY A 127 -2.42 15.85 15.27
CA GLY A 127 -2.87 17.08 15.93
C GLY A 127 -2.15 18.33 15.43
N ILE A 128 -1.83 18.39 14.13
CA ILE A 128 -1.09 19.49 13.49
C ILE A 128 -1.88 20.08 12.31
N SER A 129 -1.48 21.26 11.82
CA SER A 129 -2.13 21.90 10.66
C SER A 129 -1.84 21.14 9.36
N SER A 130 -2.65 21.42 8.32
CA SER A 130 -2.45 20.86 6.98
C SER A 130 -1.09 21.22 6.39
N GLU A 131 -0.62 22.45 6.60
CA GLU A 131 0.68 22.94 6.14
C GLU A 131 1.83 22.21 6.86
N GLN A 132 1.70 22.02 8.18
CA GLN A 132 2.66 21.25 8.96
C GLN A 132 2.68 19.78 8.50
N ALA A 133 1.52 19.19 8.18
CA ALA A 133 1.45 17.85 7.63
C ALA A 133 2.19 17.76 6.28
N VAL A 134 2.00 18.73 5.39
CA VAL A 134 2.74 18.81 4.11
C VAL A 134 4.24 18.90 4.32
N ASP A 135 4.69 19.71 5.28
CA ASP A 135 6.11 19.81 5.64
C ASP A 135 6.67 18.49 6.17
N ILE A 136 5.89 17.72 6.93
CA ILE A 136 6.28 16.37 7.37
C ILE A 136 6.38 15.42 6.17
N GLY A 137 5.44 15.47 5.23
CA GLY A 137 5.49 14.68 3.99
C GLY A 137 6.76 14.95 3.19
N ARG A 138 7.11 16.22 3.01
CA ARG A 138 8.36 16.63 2.35
C ARG A 138 9.60 16.12 3.08
N ARG A 139 9.65 16.22 4.41
CA ARG A 139 10.76 15.68 5.22
C ARG A 139 10.86 14.16 5.13
N ALA A 140 9.74 13.45 5.07
CA ALA A 140 9.72 12.00 4.88
C ALA A 140 10.34 11.62 3.53
N LYS A 141 9.92 12.31 2.46
CA LYS A 141 10.48 12.15 1.11
C LYS A 141 11.99 12.46 1.07
N GLU A 142 12.40 13.60 1.63
CA GLU A 142 13.82 14.01 1.70
C GLU A 142 14.68 13.03 2.50
N PHE A 143 14.09 12.30 3.46
CA PHE A 143 14.79 11.28 4.23
C PHE A 143 14.92 9.95 3.47
N ILE A 144 13.85 9.47 2.84
CA ILE A 144 13.80 8.12 2.27
C ILE A 144 14.42 8.02 0.89
N LEU A 145 14.21 8.99 0.01
CA LEU A 145 14.72 8.88 -1.36
C LEU A 145 16.25 8.79 -1.42
N PRO A 146 17.03 9.60 -0.67
CA PRO A 146 18.47 9.43 -0.63
C PRO A 146 18.90 8.08 -0.04
N LEU A 147 18.16 7.56 0.95
CA LEU A 147 18.44 6.27 1.57
C LEU A 147 18.30 5.13 0.55
N LEU A 148 17.20 5.11 -0.21
CA LEU A 148 16.92 4.11 -1.25
C LEU A 148 17.81 4.27 -2.49
N ALA A 149 18.24 5.50 -2.80
CA ALA A 149 19.15 5.76 -3.92
C ALA A 149 20.60 5.36 -3.60
N LYS A 150 20.99 5.34 -2.32
CA LYS A 150 22.39 5.13 -1.91
C LYS A 150 22.87 3.69 -2.12
N ARG A 151 22.01 2.70 -1.86
CA ARG A 151 22.35 1.28 -1.94
C ARG A 151 21.16 0.45 -2.42
N PRO A 152 21.40 -0.68 -3.09
CA PRO A 152 20.34 -1.64 -3.36
C PRO A 152 19.68 -2.14 -2.08
N PHE A 153 18.40 -2.47 -2.16
CA PHE A 153 17.59 -2.91 -1.03
C PHE A 153 16.87 -4.22 -1.33
N THR A 154 16.24 -4.82 -0.31
CA THR A 154 15.44 -6.04 -0.46
C THR A 154 13.95 -5.70 -0.36
N LEU A 155 13.17 -6.18 -1.32
CA LEU A 155 11.74 -5.96 -1.39
C LEU A 155 10.98 -7.28 -1.23
N TYR A 156 9.91 -7.25 -0.44
CA TYR A 156 9.03 -8.39 -0.17
C TYR A 156 7.61 -8.02 -0.57
N THR A 157 7.03 -8.71 -1.54
CA THR A 157 5.67 -8.40 -2.02
C THR A 157 4.85 -9.64 -2.32
N VAL A 158 3.53 -9.51 -2.24
CA VAL A 158 2.57 -10.50 -2.75
C VAL A 158 1.76 -9.97 -3.93
N TRP A 159 2.21 -8.87 -4.52
CA TRP A 159 1.59 -8.24 -5.70
C TRP A 159 0.14 -7.82 -5.50
N ASP A 160 -0.24 -7.41 -4.29
CA ASP A 160 -1.59 -6.96 -4.00
C ASP A 160 -1.79 -5.47 -4.31
N SER A 161 -2.66 -5.18 -5.28
CA SER A 161 -3.16 -3.84 -5.61
C SER A 161 -4.67 -3.79 -5.35
N PRO A 162 -5.11 -3.44 -4.13
CA PRO A 162 -6.52 -3.51 -3.74
C PRO A 162 -7.42 -2.55 -4.53
N PHE A 163 -6.84 -1.50 -5.10
CA PHE A 163 -7.54 -0.53 -5.95
C PHE A 163 -7.33 -0.78 -7.45
N ASN A 164 -6.58 -1.82 -7.82
CA ASN A 164 -6.20 -2.15 -9.20
C ASN A 164 -5.59 -0.95 -9.96
N ASP A 165 -4.80 -0.14 -9.25
CA ASP A 165 -4.13 1.07 -9.72
C ASP A 165 -2.66 0.83 -10.07
N GLN A 166 -2.25 -0.44 -10.14
CA GLN A 166 -0.87 -0.89 -10.36
C GLN A 166 0.13 -0.40 -9.30
N ARG A 167 -0.37 -0.09 -8.10
CA ARG A 167 0.45 0.14 -6.90
C ARG A 167 0.35 -1.06 -5.99
N TYR A 168 1.46 -1.76 -5.83
CA TYR A 168 1.52 -3.00 -5.05
C TYR A 168 2.01 -2.70 -3.64
N HIS A 169 1.58 -3.46 -2.65
CA HIS A 169 2.14 -3.28 -1.31
C HIS A 169 3.43 -4.10 -1.14
N ALA A 170 4.34 -3.60 -0.31
CA ALA A 170 5.58 -4.27 0.00
C ALA A 170 6.10 -3.96 1.41
N PHE A 171 6.92 -4.88 1.93
CA PHE A 171 7.92 -4.55 2.94
C PHE A 171 9.26 -4.30 2.26
N ILE A 172 10.05 -3.38 2.81
CA ILE A 172 11.37 -3.03 2.30
C ILE A 172 12.38 -3.09 3.44
N GLU A 173 13.44 -3.88 3.25
CA GLU A 173 14.63 -3.86 4.10
C GLU A 173 15.73 -3.02 3.45
N VAL A 174 16.32 -2.14 4.23
CA VAL A 174 17.45 -1.30 3.82
C VAL A 174 18.63 -1.50 4.77
N GLU A 175 19.83 -1.19 4.28
CA GLU A 175 20.99 -1.08 5.15
C GLU A 175 21.14 0.36 5.65
N GLN A 176 21.16 0.54 6.96
CA GLN A 176 21.43 1.82 7.61
C GLN A 176 22.45 1.61 8.74
N GLU A 177 23.55 2.37 8.69
CA GLU A 177 24.60 2.33 9.72
C GLU A 177 25.15 0.91 9.98
N GLY A 178 25.31 0.13 8.91
CA GLY A 178 25.83 -1.25 8.97
C GLY A 178 24.83 -2.28 9.51
N LYS A 179 23.55 -1.91 9.66
CA LYS A 179 22.48 -2.81 10.11
C LYS A 179 21.36 -2.88 9.08
N THR A 180 20.78 -4.06 8.92
CA THR A 180 19.53 -4.24 8.18
C THR A 180 18.37 -3.69 9.04
N ARG A 181 17.54 -2.84 8.44
CA ARG A 181 16.39 -2.18 9.08
C ARG A 181 15.18 -2.24 8.16
N TRP A 182 13.98 -2.35 8.73
CA TRP A 182 12.75 -2.18 7.99
C TRP A 182 12.46 -0.70 7.74
N LEU A 183 12.10 -0.35 6.51
CA LEU A 183 11.92 1.04 6.10
C LEU A 183 10.75 1.73 6.84
N ASP A 184 9.69 0.99 7.14
CA ASP A 184 8.52 1.47 7.90
C ASP A 184 8.89 1.87 9.33
N GLU A 185 9.73 1.09 10.01
CA GLU A 185 10.25 1.42 11.35
C GLU A 185 11.03 2.73 11.35
N LEU A 186 11.88 2.95 10.35
CA LEU A 186 12.69 4.18 10.25
C LEU A 186 11.84 5.43 10.13
N LEU A 187 10.69 5.33 9.46
CA LEU A 187 9.71 6.41 9.30
C LEU A 187 8.91 6.64 10.59
N ILE A 188 8.48 5.58 11.26
CA ILE A 188 7.76 5.66 12.54
C ILE A 188 8.65 6.27 13.63
N GLU A 189 9.90 5.79 13.75
CA GLU A 189 10.87 6.28 14.73
C GLU A 189 11.15 7.78 14.62
N ARG A 190 11.03 8.33 13.40
CA ARG A 190 11.22 9.76 13.10
C ARG A 190 9.93 10.57 13.21
N GLY A 191 8.78 9.94 13.42
CA GLY A 191 7.48 10.61 13.43
C GLY A 191 7.10 11.19 12.07
N PHE A 192 7.44 10.48 10.98
CA PHE A 192 7.20 10.91 9.59
C PHE A 192 6.00 10.26 8.93
N CYS A 193 5.39 9.26 9.56
CA CYS A 193 4.23 8.56 9.04
C CYS A 193 3.23 8.24 10.15
N ARG A 194 2.00 7.96 9.74
CA ARG A 194 0.93 7.40 10.59
C ARG A 194 0.77 5.92 10.30
N ILE A 195 0.28 5.15 11.27
CA ILE A 195 -0.05 3.74 11.08
C ILE A 195 -1.50 3.67 10.55
N PHE A 196 -1.68 3.48 9.25
CA PHE A 196 -2.97 3.67 8.58
C PHE A 196 -3.27 2.73 7.39
N THR A 197 -2.27 2.39 6.57
CA THR A 197 -2.51 1.57 5.36
C THR A 197 -2.74 0.10 5.69
N LYS A 198 -2.99 -0.70 4.65
CA LYS A 198 -3.16 -2.15 4.76
C LYS A 198 -1.96 -2.76 5.50
N GLY A 199 -2.24 -3.58 6.50
CA GLY A 199 -1.24 -4.42 7.16
C GLY A 199 -1.15 -5.82 6.54
N ALA A 200 -0.10 -6.55 6.87
CA ALA A 200 0.09 -7.95 6.49
C ALA A 200 0.93 -8.69 7.52
N ASP A 201 0.88 -10.03 7.53
CA ASP A 201 1.83 -10.83 8.32
C ASP A 201 3.25 -10.59 7.77
N MET A 202 4.24 -10.48 8.64
CA MET A 202 5.62 -10.20 8.23
C MET A 202 6.24 -11.38 7.46
N PRO A 203 7.28 -11.15 6.64
CA PRO A 203 8.00 -12.22 5.97
C PRO A 203 8.63 -13.25 6.91
N ASP A 204 8.96 -12.87 8.15
CA ASP A 204 9.49 -13.78 9.18
C ASP A 204 8.41 -14.61 9.90
N GLY A 205 7.14 -14.46 9.52
CA GLY A 205 6.00 -15.14 10.13
C GLY A 205 5.38 -14.40 11.31
N THR A 206 5.87 -13.20 11.68
CA THR A 206 5.23 -12.37 12.71
C THR A 206 3.80 -12.00 12.29
N PRO A 207 2.76 -12.34 13.09
CA PRO A 207 1.38 -12.04 12.72
C PRO A 207 1.09 -10.53 12.64
N LEU A 208 0.18 -10.13 11.74
CA LEU A 208 -0.22 -8.75 11.49
C LEU A 208 -0.52 -7.98 12.77
N ASN A 209 -1.32 -8.54 13.67
CA ASN A 209 -1.70 -7.86 14.91
C ASN A 209 -0.49 -7.61 15.81
N ARG A 210 0.41 -8.61 15.93
CA ARG A 210 1.65 -8.46 16.69
C ARG A 210 2.56 -7.41 16.08
N ARG A 211 2.71 -7.39 14.74
CA ARG A 211 3.46 -6.33 14.05
C ARG A 211 2.85 -4.96 14.32
N LYS A 212 1.54 -4.83 14.21
CA LYS A 212 0.83 -3.57 14.48
C LYS A 212 1.05 -3.08 15.91
N ASP A 213 1.03 -3.97 16.90
CA ASP A 213 1.32 -3.63 18.30
C ASP A 213 2.77 -3.13 18.50
N GLN A 214 3.74 -3.76 17.82
CA GLN A 214 5.14 -3.32 17.81
C GLN A 214 5.28 -1.92 17.19
N LEU A 215 4.65 -1.69 16.04
CA LEU A 215 4.68 -0.38 15.37
C LEU A 215 4.04 0.71 16.25
N HIS A 216 2.94 0.43 16.93
CA HIS A 216 2.35 1.36 17.89
C HIS A 216 3.23 1.59 19.12
N ALA A 217 4.04 0.61 19.55
CA ALA A 217 5.04 0.83 20.60
C ALA A 217 6.12 1.81 20.14
N MET A 218 6.66 1.63 18.95
CA MET A 218 7.63 2.56 18.34
C MET A 218 7.04 3.97 18.18
N GLU A 219 5.77 4.07 17.79
CA GLU A 219 5.09 5.37 17.70
C GLU A 219 4.98 6.05 19.08
N ARG A 220 4.66 5.30 20.15
CA ARG A 220 4.66 5.86 21.52
C ARG A 220 6.03 6.40 21.91
N GLU A 221 7.10 5.72 21.54
CA GLU A 221 8.47 6.20 21.77
C GLU A 221 8.79 7.45 20.95
N ALA A 222 8.36 7.51 19.69
CA ALA A 222 8.49 8.71 18.86
C ALA A 222 7.72 9.89 19.44
N LYS A 223 6.50 9.66 19.96
CA LYS A 223 5.67 10.64 20.68
C LYS A 223 6.37 11.17 21.93
N ALA A 224 6.94 10.27 22.75
CA ALA A 224 7.66 10.63 23.96
C ALA A 224 8.90 11.50 23.67
N ARG A 225 9.62 11.18 22.58
CA ARG A 225 10.80 11.95 22.12
C ARG A 225 10.44 13.21 21.31
N ARG A 226 9.15 13.53 21.13
CA ARG A 226 8.69 14.65 20.29
C ARG A 226 9.28 14.60 18.87
N ALA A 227 9.43 13.41 18.29
CA ALA A 227 10.04 13.22 16.98
C ALA A 227 9.11 13.66 15.84
N GLY A 228 9.66 14.33 14.84
CA GLY A 228 8.94 14.69 13.61
C GLY A 228 7.65 15.44 13.89
N ALA A 229 6.54 14.92 13.37
CA ALA A 229 5.20 15.48 13.54
C ALA A 229 4.81 15.63 15.02
N TRP A 230 5.21 14.69 15.88
CA TRP A 230 4.86 14.68 17.30
C TRP A 230 5.51 15.79 18.12
N GLY A 231 6.49 16.50 17.55
CA GLY A 231 7.14 17.65 18.16
C GLY A 231 6.52 18.99 17.80
N LEU A 232 5.65 19.03 16.79
CA LEU A 232 5.02 20.26 16.27
C LEU A 232 3.73 20.66 17.01
N ARG A 233 3.25 19.79 17.89
CA ARG A 233 2.13 20.05 18.81
C ARG A 233 2.52 20.94 19.99
#